data_AF-A0A4V4IU13-F1
#
_entry.id   AF-A0A4V4IU13-F1
#
_cell.length_a   1.000
_cell.length_b   1.000
_cell.length_c   1.000
_cell.angle_alpha   90.00
_cell.angle_beta   90.00
_cell.angle_gamma   90.00
#
_symmetry.space_group_name_H-M   'P 1'
#
loop_
_entity.id
_entity.type
_entity.pdbx_description
1 polymer ?
#
loop_
_entity_poly.entity_id
_entity_poly.type
_entity_poly.pdbx_seq_one_letter_code
_entity_poly.pdbx_strand_id
1 'polypeptide(L)'
;MALDVRPKGPRKLHMFYNSQSLSDCVVKFSNRRVFAHKLVLVQNSVWFDKALLGGFKEAGEFVINLGDDDDPNDVEAMLKYFYHGSYTTPLITASGQDNLGKHLAMYLLADMYDAPALRKEASTLLIACLKVLIDGEGRPGRTIDYSAISSIKQILGPGAGDFADKTL
;
A
#
# COMPACT_ATOMS: atom_id res chain seq x y z
N MET A 1 -26.67 22.10 15.38
CA MET A 1 -26.38 20.68 15.68
C MET A 1 -24.88 20.53 15.84
N ALA A 2 -24.38 20.49 17.09
CA ALA A 2 -23.00 20.12 17.34
C ALA A 2 -22.89 18.61 17.11
N LEU A 3 -22.03 18.19 16.18
CA LEU A 3 -21.71 16.78 15.99
C LEU A 3 -21.02 16.29 17.26
N ASP A 4 -21.62 15.30 17.91
CA ASP A 4 -21.04 14.51 19.00
C ASP A 4 -19.72 13.91 18.51
N VAL A 5 -18.60 14.61 18.75
CA VAL A 5 -17.26 14.07 18.53
C VAL A 5 -16.98 13.15 19.72
N ARG A 6 -17.48 11.92 19.63
CA ARG A 6 -17.11 10.88 20.58
C ARG A 6 -15.59 10.76 20.61
N PRO A 7 -14.95 10.76 21.80
CA PRO A 7 -13.52 10.57 21.90
C PRO A 7 -13.15 9.23 21.26
N LYS A 8 -12.25 9.26 20.26
CA LYS A 8 -11.70 8.04 19.65
C LYS A 8 -10.86 7.33 20.72
N GLY A 9 -11.42 6.29 21.31
CA GLY A 9 -10.69 5.38 22.19
C GLY A 9 -9.48 4.75 21.46
N PRO A 10 -8.56 4.10 22.20
CA PRO A 10 -7.35 3.53 21.63
C PRO A 10 -7.70 2.51 20.53
N ARG A 11 -7.15 2.70 19.33
CA ARG A 11 -7.33 1.78 18.20
C ARG A 11 -6.55 0.50 18.46
N LYS A 12 -7.26 -0.62 18.69
CA LYS A 12 -6.67 -1.95 18.89
C LYS A 12 -6.49 -2.76 17.61
N LEU A 13 -6.84 -2.20 16.45
CA LEU A 13 -6.88 -2.94 15.18
C LEU A 13 -5.54 -3.62 14.85
N HIS A 14 -4.41 -2.94 15.11
CA HIS A 14 -3.07 -3.48 14.92
C HIS A 14 -2.83 -4.85 15.61
N MET A 15 -3.49 -5.12 16.75
CA MET A 15 -3.35 -6.38 17.50
C MET A 15 -3.97 -7.57 16.77
N PHE A 16 -4.84 -7.32 15.78
CA PHE A 16 -5.52 -8.36 14.99
C PHE A 16 -4.77 -8.71 13.71
N TYR A 17 -3.68 -8.01 13.38
CA TYR A 17 -2.85 -8.38 12.24
C TYR A 17 -2.27 -9.79 12.44
N ASN A 18 -2.52 -10.68 11.47
CA ASN A 18 -2.09 -12.08 11.51
C ASN A 18 -2.52 -12.84 12.79
N SER A 19 -3.62 -12.42 13.41
CA SER A 19 -4.20 -13.09 14.55
C SER A 19 -5.36 -13.99 14.11
N GLN A 20 -5.46 -15.18 14.67
CA GLN A 20 -6.63 -16.05 14.48
C GLN A 20 -7.89 -15.50 15.15
N SER A 21 -7.73 -14.62 16.15
CA SER A 21 -8.86 -14.06 16.90
C SER A 21 -9.73 -13.23 15.97
N LEU A 22 -10.99 -13.63 15.80
CA LEU A 22 -11.98 -13.01 14.92
C LEU A 22 -11.64 -13.08 13.42
N SER A 23 -10.58 -13.78 13.02
CA SER A 23 -10.27 -13.99 11.61
C SER A 23 -11.34 -14.86 10.94
N ASP A 24 -11.71 -14.50 9.73
CA ASP A 24 -12.73 -15.16 8.90
C ASP A 24 -12.17 -15.55 7.52
N CYS A 25 -10.89 -15.30 7.29
CA CYS A 25 -10.16 -15.70 6.09
C CYS A 25 -8.65 -15.80 6.32
N VAL A 26 -7.97 -16.43 5.36
CA VAL A 26 -6.52 -16.45 5.22
C VAL A 26 -6.16 -15.85 3.88
N VAL A 27 -5.31 -14.82 3.88
CA VAL A 27 -4.72 -14.30 2.65
C VAL A 27 -3.43 -15.08 2.36
N LYS A 28 -3.35 -15.69 1.19
CA LYS A 28 -2.18 -16.41 0.69
C LYS A 28 -1.56 -15.62 -0.45
N PHE A 29 -0.24 -15.47 -0.42
CA PHE A 29 0.54 -14.79 -1.46
C PHE A 29 1.95 -15.39 -1.47
N SER A 30 2.48 -15.69 -2.65
CA SER A 30 3.71 -16.46 -2.82
C SER A 30 3.73 -17.71 -1.91
N ASN A 31 4.71 -17.82 -1.00
CA ASN A 31 4.83 -18.85 0.02
C ASN A 31 4.36 -18.42 1.43
N ARG A 32 3.74 -17.23 1.57
CA ARG A 32 3.30 -16.65 2.85
C ARG A 32 1.79 -16.82 3.04
N ARG A 33 1.37 -16.77 4.31
CA ARG A 33 -0.04 -16.81 4.72
C ARG A 33 -0.25 -15.88 5.91
N VAL A 34 -1.36 -15.15 5.90
CA VAL A 34 -1.75 -14.25 6.98
C VAL A 34 -3.21 -14.49 7.36
N PHE A 35 -3.48 -14.70 8.64
CA PHE A 35 -4.86 -14.66 9.16
C PHE A 35 -5.39 -13.23 9.05
N ALA A 36 -6.56 -13.08 8.44
CA ALA A 36 -7.13 -11.78 8.10
C ALA A 36 -8.63 -11.72 8.39
N HIS A 37 -9.17 -10.52 8.20
CA HIS A 37 -10.56 -10.16 8.50
C HIS A 37 -11.14 -9.54 7.23
N LYS A 38 -12.13 -10.19 6.60
CA LYS A 38 -12.75 -9.73 5.34
C LYS A 38 -13.20 -8.28 5.47
N LEU A 39 -13.81 -7.91 6.60
CA LEU A 39 -14.23 -6.53 6.88
C LEU A 39 -13.07 -5.51 6.82
N VAL A 40 -11.89 -5.87 7.33
CA VAL A 40 -10.71 -4.99 7.29
C VAL A 40 -10.18 -4.86 5.86
N LEU A 41 -10.19 -5.96 5.09
CA LEU A 41 -9.75 -5.95 3.69
C LEU A 41 -10.67 -5.07 2.83
N VAL A 42 -11.99 -5.29 2.86
CA VAL A 42 -12.95 -4.52 2.05
C VAL A 42 -13.00 -3.03 2.44
N GLN A 43 -12.80 -2.71 3.73
CA GLN A 43 -12.76 -1.32 4.18
C GLN A 43 -11.59 -0.53 3.57
N ASN A 44 -10.47 -1.19 3.31
CA ASN A 44 -9.25 -0.52 2.87
C ASN A 44 -8.98 -0.64 1.36
N SER A 45 -9.72 -1.50 0.64
CA SER A 45 -9.46 -1.82 -0.76
C SER A 45 -10.74 -2.13 -1.52
N VAL A 46 -10.97 -1.37 -2.60
CA VAL A 46 -12.08 -1.58 -3.53
C VAL A 46 -11.90 -2.88 -4.30
N TRP A 47 -10.65 -3.30 -4.56
CA TRP A 47 -10.38 -4.62 -5.13
C TRP A 47 -10.89 -5.75 -4.23
N PHE A 48 -10.58 -5.70 -2.92
CA PHE A 48 -11.09 -6.69 -1.97
C PHE A 48 -12.61 -6.60 -1.79
N ASP A 49 -13.19 -5.39 -1.80
CA ASP A 49 -14.66 -5.21 -1.82
C ASP A 49 -15.29 -5.98 -2.99
N LYS A 50 -14.78 -5.77 -4.22
CA LYS A 50 -15.26 -6.49 -5.40
C LYS A 50 -15.03 -7.99 -5.28
N ALA A 51 -13.84 -8.44 -4.90
CA ALA A 51 -13.50 -9.86 -4.81
C ALA A 51 -14.38 -10.59 -3.77
N LEU A 52 -14.69 -9.95 -2.65
CA LEU A 52 -15.39 -10.58 -1.52
C LEU A 52 -16.90 -10.37 -1.52
N LEU A 53 -17.40 -9.30 -2.15
CA LEU A 53 -18.83 -8.96 -2.18
C LEU A 53 -19.44 -8.98 -3.58
N GLY A 54 -18.64 -8.92 -4.65
CA GLY A 54 -19.08 -8.80 -6.04
C GLY A 54 -19.55 -10.11 -6.69
N GLY A 55 -19.73 -11.19 -5.93
CA GLY A 55 -20.21 -12.48 -6.44
C GLY A 55 -19.17 -13.37 -7.10
N PHE A 56 -17.88 -13.05 -6.96
CA PHE A 56 -16.79 -13.95 -7.37
C PHE A 56 -16.65 -15.14 -6.41
N LYS A 57 -15.95 -16.19 -6.84
CA LYS A 57 -15.78 -17.42 -6.03
C LYS A 57 -15.12 -17.15 -4.67
N GLU A 58 -14.23 -16.17 -4.64
CA GLU A 58 -13.48 -15.72 -3.47
C GLU A 58 -14.39 -15.25 -2.32
N ALA A 59 -15.60 -14.77 -2.63
CA ALA A 59 -16.59 -14.36 -1.64
C ALA A 59 -16.93 -15.50 -0.66
N GLY A 60 -17.07 -16.73 -1.18
CA GLY A 60 -17.39 -17.93 -0.40
C GLY A 60 -16.17 -18.67 0.13
N GLU A 61 -14.96 -18.36 -0.34
CA GLU A 61 -13.75 -19.06 0.07
C GLU A 61 -13.20 -18.54 1.41
N PHE A 62 -12.59 -19.47 2.15
CA PHE A 62 -11.83 -19.14 3.36
C PHE A 62 -10.40 -18.67 3.03
N VAL A 63 -9.85 -19.10 1.90
CA VAL A 63 -8.51 -18.74 1.45
C VAL A 63 -8.61 -17.78 0.26
N ILE A 64 -8.08 -16.58 0.41
CA ILE A 64 -7.99 -15.59 -0.66
C ILE A 64 -6.56 -15.68 -1.21
N ASN A 65 -6.40 -16.12 -2.45
CA ASN A 65 -5.09 -16.30 -3.07
C ASN A 65 -4.75 -15.14 -4.00
N LEU A 66 -3.70 -14.39 -3.66
CA LEU A 66 -3.23 -13.24 -4.45
C LEU A 66 -2.19 -13.63 -5.52
N GLY A 67 -1.79 -14.90 -5.60
CA GLY A 67 -0.77 -15.35 -6.54
C GLY A 67 0.65 -15.06 -6.06
N ASP A 68 1.60 -15.02 -7.00
CA ASP A 68 3.04 -14.88 -6.76
C ASP A 68 3.73 -13.85 -7.67
N ASP A 69 2.95 -13.03 -8.38
CA ASP A 69 3.46 -11.99 -9.30
C ASP A 69 4.06 -10.79 -8.55
N ASP A 70 3.51 -10.42 -7.38
CA ASP A 70 3.96 -9.29 -6.56
C ASP A 70 5.07 -9.67 -5.57
N ASP A 71 5.96 -8.73 -5.22
CA ASP A 71 6.96 -8.94 -4.17
C ASP A 71 6.26 -9.23 -2.82
N PRO A 72 6.54 -10.37 -2.17
CA PRO A 72 5.83 -10.76 -0.95
C PRO A 72 6.08 -9.81 0.23
N ASN A 73 7.16 -9.01 0.23
CA ASN A 73 7.38 -7.99 1.25
C ASN A 73 6.47 -6.78 1.06
N ASP A 74 6.21 -6.38 -0.19
CA ASP A 74 5.32 -5.27 -0.49
C ASP A 74 3.86 -5.65 -0.21
N VAL A 75 3.44 -6.88 -0.58
CA VAL A 75 2.13 -7.42 -0.22
C VAL A 75 1.95 -7.47 1.30
N GLU A 76 2.95 -7.96 2.04
CA GLU A 76 2.89 -8.00 3.50
C GLU A 76 2.81 -6.59 4.10
N ALA A 77 3.53 -5.62 3.54
CA ALA A 77 3.50 -4.23 3.99
C ALA A 77 2.13 -3.57 3.75
N MET A 78 1.50 -3.81 2.60
CA MET A 78 0.12 -3.40 2.33
C MET A 78 -0.86 -4.03 3.32
N LEU A 79 -0.76 -5.34 3.57
CA LEU A 79 -1.64 -6.00 4.53
C LEU A 79 -1.43 -5.46 5.96
N LYS A 80 -0.19 -5.19 6.38
CA LYS A 80 0.09 -4.52 7.68
C LYS A 80 -0.54 -3.14 7.74
N TYR A 81 -0.46 -2.37 6.65
CA TYR A 81 -1.05 -1.03 6.56
C TYR A 81 -2.53 -1.04 6.92
N PHE A 82 -3.31 -2.01 6.43
CA PHE A 82 -4.75 -2.10 6.69
C PHE A 82 -5.10 -2.23 8.19
N TYR A 83 -4.16 -2.70 9.02
CA TYR A 83 -4.35 -2.83 10.46
C TYR A 83 -3.66 -1.73 11.28
N HIS A 84 -2.53 -1.22 10.80
CA HIS A 84 -1.68 -0.28 11.54
C HIS A 84 -1.90 1.18 11.13
N GLY A 85 -2.32 1.41 9.88
CA GLY A 85 -2.45 2.74 9.28
C GLY A 85 -1.12 3.39 8.91
N SER A 86 -0.04 2.61 8.80
CA SER A 86 1.26 3.05 8.31
C SER A 86 2.07 1.84 7.84
N TYR A 87 2.84 2.01 6.76
CA TYR A 87 3.69 0.97 6.19
C TYR A 87 5.18 1.28 6.36
N THR A 88 5.52 2.38 7.03
CA THR A 88 6.91 2.86 7.13
C THR A 88 7.72 2.24 8.27
N THR A 89 7.09 1.49 9.18
CA THR A 89 7.77 0.90 10.34
C THR A 89 7.70 -0.64 10.33
N PRO A 90 8.83 -1.37 10.50
CA PRO A 90 10.21 -0.89 10.56
C PRO A 90 10.87 -0.81 9.16
N LEU A 91 10.11 -0.77 8.05
CA LEU A 91 10.67 -0.82 6.69
C LEU A 91 11.60 0.37 6.35
N ILE A 92 11.52 1.46 7.13
CA ILE A 92 12.53 2.52 7.19
C ILE A 92 13.56 2.16 8.29
N THR A 93 14.48 1.26 7.98
CA THR A 93 15.76 1.16 8.71
C THR A 93 16.89 1.69 7.83
N ALA A 94 17.69 2.56 8.44
CA ALA A 94 18.92 3.21 7.95
C ALA A 94 18.77 4.32 6.90
N SER A 95 19.22 5.52 7.29
CA SER A 95 19.67 6.56 6.36
C SER A 95 20.69 5.97 5.38
N GLY A 96 20.33 5.88 4.10
CA GLY A 96 21.21 5.37 3.04
C GLY A 96 20.67 4.22 2.19
N GLN A 97 19.49 3.65 2.52
CA GLN A 97 18.75 2.74 1.63
C GLN A 97 17.79 3.54 0.72
N ASP A 98 17.63 3.10 -0.53
CA ASP A 98 16.73 3.75 -1.49
C ASP A 98 15.25 3.63 -1.03
N ASN A 99 14.75 4.70 -0.42
CA ASN A 99 13.35 4.81 -0.02
C ASN A 99 12.45 5.13 -1.24
N LEU A 100 12.99 5.68 -2.32
CA LEU A 100 12.22 6.01 -3.53
C LEU A 100 11.60 4.75 -4.13
N GLY A 101 12.42 3.71 -4.34
CA GLY A 101 11.96 2.42 -4.87
C GLY A 101 10.85 1.80 -4.02
N LYS A 102 10.98 1.84 -2.69
CA LYS A 102 9.96 1.31 -1.75
C LYS A 102 8.65 2.10 -1.81
N HIS A 103 8.71 3.43 -1.83
CA HIS A 103 7.50 4.25 -1.93
C HIS A 103 6.83 4.11 -3.30
N LEU A 104 7.61 3.92 -4.37
CA LEU A 104 7.08 3.64 -5.71
C LEU A 104 6.39 2.28 -5.75
N ALA A 105 7.05 1.21 -5.28
CA ALA A 105 6.46 -0.13 -5.24
C ALA A 105 5.14 -0.13 -4.46
N MET A 106 5.12 0.53 -3.29
CA MET A 106 3.90 0.65 -2.50
C MET A 106 2.81 1.48 -3.18
N TYR A 107 3.17 2.52 -3.93
CA TYR A 107 2.22 3.31 -4.70
C TYR A 107 1.57 2.48 -5.81
N LEU A 108 2.37 1.74 -6.58
CA LEU A 108 1.88 0.86 -7.66
C LEU A 108 1.00 -0.26 -7.11
N LEU A 109 1.43 -0.91 -6.02
CA LEU A 109 0.65 -1.97 -5.38
C LEU A 109 -0.67 -1.42 -4.82
N ALA A 110 -0.65 -0.27 -4.16
CA ALA A 110 -1.86 0.36 -3.63
C ALA A 110 -2.83 0.79 -4.74
N ASP A 111 -2.33 1.11 -5.93
CA ASP A 111 -3.19 1.35 -7.07
C ASP A 111 -3.79 0.06 -7.64
N MET A 112 -2.98 -0.99 -7.80
CA MET A 112 -3.42 -2.31 -8.28
C MET A 112 -4.55 -2.89 -7.42
N TYR A 113 -4.41 -2.81 -6.09
CA TYR A 113 -5.43 -3.27 -5.14
C TYR A 113 -6.48 -2.20 -4.83
N ASP A 114 -6.46 -1.06 -5.55
CA ASP A 114 -7.35 0.09 -5.37
C ASP A 114 -7.60 0.41 -3.87
N ALA A 115 -6.51 0.78 -3.19
CA ALA A 115 -6.42 1.09 -1.78
C ALA A 115 -6.13 2.60 -1.57
N PRO A 116 -7.14 3.49 -1.59
CA PRO A 116 -6.93 4.92 -1.75
C PRO A 116 -6.13 5.59 -0.62
N ALA A 117 -6.34 5.15 0.62
CA ALA A 117 -5.62 5.70 1.77
C ALA A 117 -4.12 5.38 1.72
N LEU A 118 -3.78 4.13 1.39
CA LEU A 118 -2.40 3.68 1.21
C LEU A 118 -1.74 4.38 0.02
N ARG A 119 -2.44 4.44 -1.13
CA ARG A 119 -1.95 5.12 -2.34
C ARG A 119 -1.64 6.59 -2.07
N LYS A 120 -2.49 7.29 -1.31
CA LYS A 120 -2.26 8.68 -0.90
C LYS A 120 -1.01 8.85 -0.02
N GLU A 121 -0.84 8.00 0.98
CA GLU A 121 0.35 8.05 1.85
C GLU A 121 1.63 7.74 1.06
N ALA A 122 1.57 6.71 0.21
CA ALA A 122 2.69 6.33 -0.64
C ALA A 122 3.07 7.41 -1.65
N SER A 123 2.08 8.03 -2.30
CA SER A 123 2.27 9.19 -3.17
C SER A 123 2.94 10.35 -2.42
N THR A 124 2.48 10.66 -1.21
CA THR A 124 3.05 11.76 -0.40
C THR A 124 4.53 11.53 -0.11
N LEU A 125 4.90 10.31 0.32
CA LEU A 125 6.28 9.96 0.64
C LEU A 125 7.15 9.86 -0.62
N LEU A 126 6.61 9.31 -1.71
CA LEU A 126 7.29 9.24 -3.00
C LEU A 126 7.61 10.64 -3.55
N ILE A 127 6.66 11.56 -3.50
CA ILE A 127 6.86 12.96 -3.91
C ILE A 127 7.93 13.63 -3.03
N ALA A 128 7.95 13.36 -1.73
CA ALA A 128 8.98 13.90 -0.85
C ALA A 128 10.39 13.41 -1.26
N CYS A 129 10.55 12.12 -1.58
CA CYS A 129 11.81 11.57 -2.10
C CYS A 129 12.20 12.18 -3.45
N LEU A 130 11.25 12.29 -4.39
CA LEU A 130 11.50 12.89 -5.71
C LEU A 130 11.95 14.35 -5.60
N LYS A 131 11.33 15.15 -4.72
CA LYS A 131 11.73 16.54 -4.48
C LYS A 131 13.19 16.64 -4.03
N VAL A 132 13.62 15.81 -3.08
CA VAL A 132 15.02 15.78 -2.61
C VAL A 132 15.98 15.46 -3.76
N LEU A 133 15.64 14.50 -4.61
CA LEU A 133 16.49 14.06 -5.73
C LEU A 133 16.51 15.05 -6.90
N ILE A 134 15.41 15.76 -7.14
CA ILE A 134 15.29 16.76 -8.21
C ILE A 134 15.93 18.09 -7.79
N ASP A 135 15.66 18.55 -6.56
CA ASP A 135 16.14 19.84 -6.05
C ASP A 135 17.63 19.79 -5.62
N GLY A 136 18.16 18.58 -5.41
CA GLY A 136 19.59 18.29 -5.39
C GLY A 136 20.42 19.18 -4.47
N GLU A 137 20.08 19.30 -3.18
CA GLU A 137 20.83 20.09 -2.16
C GLU A 137 21.45 21.42 -2.67
N GLY A 138 20.76 22.15 -3.56
CA GLY A 138 21.15 23.50 -3.98
C GLY A 138 22.54 23.64 -4.65
N ARG A 139 23.13 22.58 -5.21
CA ARG A 139 24.45 22.69 -5.89
C ARG A 139 24.29 22.90 -7.40
N PRO A 140 24.75 24.04 -7.98
CA PRO A 140 24.64 24.29 -9.41
C PRO A 140 25.44 23.26 -10.22
N GLY A 141 24.82 22.70 -11.28
CA GLY A 141 25.48 21.83 -12.26
C GLY A 141 25.27 20.32 -12.08
N ARG A 142 24.43 19.84 -11.16
CA ARG A 142 24.07 18.41 -11.10
C ARG A 142 22.95 18.05 -12.07
N THR A 143 23.12 16.91 -12.73
CA THR A 143 22.09 16.20 -13.50
C THR A 143 21.04 15.60 -12.56
N ILE A 144 19.77 15.57 -12.97
CA ILE A 144 18.67 14.90 -12.25
C ILE A 144 19.07 13.44 -12.00
N ASP A 145 18.81 12.94 -10.79
CA ASP A 145 19.11 11.55 -10.43
C ASP A 145 18.36 10.57 -11.35
N TYR A 146 19.07 9.56 -11.86
CA TYR A 146 18.50 8.57 -12.77
C TYR A 146 17.37 7.76 -12.12
N SER A 147 17.44 7.51 -10.81
CA SER A 147 16.38 6.85 -10.06
C SER A 147 15.07 7.65 -10.12
N ALA A 148 15.13 8.97 -9.97
CA ALA A 148 13.97 9.85 -10.10
C ALA A 148 13.37 9.82 -11.51
N ILE A 149 14.21 9.87 -12.55
CA ILE A 149 13.77 9.75 -13.95
C ILE A 149 13.07 8.40 -14.18
N SER A 150 13.67 7.31 -13.69
CA SER A 150 13.13 5.96 -13.81
C SER A 150 11.75 5.83 -13.14
N SER A 151 11.60 6.34 -11.91
CA SER A 151 10.32 6.32 -11.19
C SER A 151 9.24 7.15 -11.89
N ILE A 152 9.58 8.34 -12.38
CA ILE A 152 8.64 9.18 -13.13
C ILE A 152 8.16 8.46 -14.39
N LYS A 153 9.06 7.76 -15.11
CA LYS A 153 8.68 6.99 -16.30
C LYS A 153 7.73 5.83 -16.00
N GLN A 154 7.79 5.22 -14.81
CA GLN A 154 6.86 4.14 -14.46
C GLN A 154 5.45 4.65 -14.16
N ILE A 155 5.32 5.91 -13.73
CA ILE A 155 4.02 6.51 -13.40
C ILE A 155 3.43 7.29 -14.59
N LEU A 156 4.26 8.01 -15.34
CA LEU A 156 3.82 8.94 -16.38
C LEU A 156 4.34 8.61 -17.78
N GLY A 157 5.12 7.53 -17.92
CA GLY A 157 5.68 7.12 -19.20
C GLY A 157 4.69 6.31 -20.05
N PRO A 158 5.02 6.06 -21.32
CA PRO A 158 4.14 5.35 -22.26
C PRO A 158 3.89 3.87 -21.89
N GLY A 159 4.60 3.33 -20.90
CA GLY A 159 4.38 1.99 -20.35
C GLY A 159 3.69 1.98 -18.98
N ALA A 160 3.23 3.13 -18.49
CA ALA A 160 2.45 3.20 -17.25
C ALA A 160 1.09 2.52 -17.45
N GLY A 161 0.62 1.79 -16.43
CA GLY A 161 -0.69 1.13 -16.46
C GLY A 161 -1.85 2.12 -16.33
N ASP A 162 -3.06 1.68 -16.65
CA ASP A 162 -4.28 2.42 -16.34
C ASP A 162 -4.49 2.42 -14.82
N PHE A 163 -4.22 3.55 -14.17
CA PHE A 163 -4.35 3.67 -12.73
C PHE A 163 -5.82 3.67 -12.28
N ALA A 164 -6.09 3.06 -11.13
CA ALA A 164 -7.41 3.09 -10.53
C ALA A 164 -7.83 4.53 -10.15
N ASP A 165 -6.86 5.39 -9.83
CA ASP A 165 -7.08 6.84 -9.73
C ASP A 165 -6.97 7.52 -11.10
N LYS A 166 -8.07 8.12 -11.56
CA LYS A 166 -8.12 8.86 -12.83
C LYS A 166 -7.79 10.34 -12.70
N THR A 167 -7.40 10.81 -11.50
CA THR A 167 -7.14 12.23 -11.23
C THR A 167 -5.66 12.64 -11.36
N LEU A 168 -4.82 11.69 -11.78
CA LEU A 168 -3.41 11.95 -12.13
C LEU A 168 -3.28 12.77 -13.42
#